data_AF-A0A5J6GC48-F1
#
_entry.id   AF-A0A5J6GC48-F1
#
_cell.length_a   1.000
_cell.length_b   1.000
_cell.length_c   1.000
_cell.angle_alpha   90.00
_cell.angle_beta   90.00
_cell.angle_gamma   90.00
#
_symmetry.space_group_name_H-M   'P 1'
#
loop_
_entity.id
_entity.type
_entity.pdbx_description
1 polymer ?
#
loop_
_entity_poly.entity_id
_entity_poly.type
_entity_poly.pdbx_seq_one_letter_code
_entity_poly.pdbx_strand_id
1 'polypeptide(L)' 'MTNLNWQKSTYSEEGASCVYVAAALTGTIHIHESDDHPEAILTTGPRQLRALISGIRNRTEGPTGR' A
#
# COMPACT_ATOMS: atom_id res chain seq x y z
N MET A 1 7.67 21.53 -1.11
CA MET A 1 6.80 20.36 -1.25
C MET A 1 7.69 19.14 -1.36
N THR A 2 7.55 18.15 -0.49
CA THR A 2 8.29 16.89 -0.61
C THR A 2 7.83 16.19 -1.89
N ASN A 3 8.74 16.04 -2.86
CA ASN A 3 8.41 15.40 -4.13
C ASN A 3 8.31 13.88 -3.90
N LEU A 4 7.09 13.41 -3.68
CA LEU A 4 6.81 11.98 -3.51
C LEU A 4 6.79 11.31 -4.89
N ASN A 5 7.64 10.29 -5.07
CA ASN A 5 7.65 9.47 -6.27
C ASN A 5 6.60 8.35 -6.13
N TRP A 6 5.37 8.63 -6.56
CA TRP A 6 4.26 7.69 -6.48
C TRP A 6 4.42 6.54 -7.48
N GLN A 7 4.21 5.32 -6.97
CA GLN A 7 4.20 4.09 -7.76
C GLN A 7 2.81 3.49 -7.72
N LYS A 8 2.20 3.31 -8.88
CA LYS A 8 0.94 2.60 -9.05
C LYS A 8 1.18 1.09 -9.02
N SER A 9 0.33 0.37 -8.31
CA SER A 9 0.32 -1.10 -8.31
C SER A 9 0.05 -1.64 -9.71
N THR A 10 0.78 -2.69 -10.10
CA THR A 10 0.55 -3.40 -11.36
C THR A 10 -0.70 -4.27 -11.35
N TYR A 11 -1.32 -4.48 -10.18
CA TYR A 11 -2.59 -5.21 -10.01
C TYR A 11 -3.83 -4.30 -10.11
N SER A 12 -3.63 -3.06 -10.57
CA SER A 12 -4.71 -2.11 -10.82
C SER A 12 -5.53 -2.59 -12.01
N GLU A 13 -6.75 -3.06 -11.78
CA GLU A 13 -7.71 -3.36 -12.85
C GLU A 13 -8.31 -2.06 -13.42
N GLU A 14 -8.88 -2.13 -14.63
CA GLU A 14 -9.48 -0.97 -15.28
C GLU A 14 -10.53 -0.30 -14.38
N GLY A 15 -10.18 0.86 -13.83
CA GLY A 15 -11.09 1.73 -13.09
C GLY A 15 -11.37 1.35 -11.63
N ALA A 16 -10.70 0.35 -11.05
CA ALA A 16 -10.95 -0.04 -9.66
C ALA A 16 -9.70 -0.54 -8.92
N SER A 17 -9.76 -0.49 -7.59
CA SER A 17 -8.80 -1.12 -6.67
C SER A 17 -7.33 -0.75 -6.90
N CYS A 18 -7.09 0.44 -7.47
CA CYS A 18 -5.74 0.95 -7.66
C CYS A 18 -5.11 1.25 -6.29
N VAL A 19 -3.86 0.86 -6.11
CA VAL A 19 -3.10 1.22 -4.90
C VAL A 19 -1.85 1.95 -5.33
N TYR A 20 -1.58 3.07 -4.69
CA TYR A 20 -0.42 3.91 -4.91
C TYR A 20 0.44 3.93 -3.66
N VAL A 21 1.75 3.85 -3.85
CA VAL A 21 2.73 3.87 -2.76
C VAL A 21 3.85 4.85 -3.07
N ALA A 22 4.31 5.61 -2.06
CA ALA A 22 5.49 6.45 -2.18
C ALA A 22 6.34 6.37 -0.91
N ALA A 23 7.65 6.26 -1.08
CA ALA A 23 8.61 6.41 0.00
C ALA A 23 9.01 7.89 0.14
N ALA A 24 8.89 8.42 1.34
CA ALA A 24 9.39 9.76 1.67
C ALA A 24 10.86 9.68 2.12
N LEU A 25 11.59 10.78 1.91
CA LEU A 25 12.98 10.93 2.37
C LEU A 25 13.14 10.80 3.90
N THR A 26 12.05 11.02 4.64
CA THR A 26 11.95 10.87 6.10
C THR A 26 11.88 9.39 6.54
N GLY A 27 11.83 8.44 5.61
CA GLY A 27 11.72 7.01 5.91
C GLY A 27 10.29 6.53 6.17
N THR A 28 9.29 7.39 5.95
CA THR A 28 7.87 7.01 5.97
C THR A 28 7.42 6.53 4.59
N ILE A 29 6.36 5.73 4.58
CA ILE A 29 5.68 5.27 3.38
C ILE A 29 4.27 5.85 3.39
N HIS A 30 3.87 6.42 2.26
CA HIS A 30 2.53 6.92 2.04
C HIS A 30 1.77 5.99 1.10
N ILE A 31 0.47 5.78 1.36
CA ILE A 31 -0.39 4.88 0.61
C ILE A 31 -1.75 5.56 0.38
N HIS A 32 -2.29 5.45 -0.84
CA HIS A 32 -3.67 5.87 -1.16
C HIS A 32 -4.24 5.05 -2.33
N GLU A 33 -5.55 5.18 -2.58
CA GLU A 33 -6.27 4.39 -3.59
C GLU A 33 -6.72 5.17 -4.84
N SER A 34 -6.69 6.50 -4.82
CA SER A 34 -7.19 7.36 -5.91
C SER A 34 -6.07 7.95 -6.75
N ASP A 35 -6.19 8.03 -8.08
CA ASP A 35 -5.13 8.60 -8.95
C ASP A 35 -4.91 10.10 -8.72
N ASP A 36 -6.00 10.90 -8.74
CA ASP A 36 -5.91 12.37 -8.77
C ASP A 36 -6.23 13.03 -7.42
N HIS A 37 -7.18 12.48 -6.66
CA HIS A 37 -7.70 13.10 -5.43
C HIS A 37 -7.93 12.06 -4.34
N PRO A 38 -6.88 11.63 -3.62
CA PRO A 38 -7.06 10.73 -2.49
C PRO A 38 -7.79 11.46 -1.35
N GLU A 39 -8.93 10.91 -0.92
CA GLU A 39 -9.66 11.38 0.27
C GLU A 39 -8.83 11.17 1.55
N ALA A 40 -7.98 10.14 1.56
CA ALA A 40 -7.08 9.83 2.65
C ALA A 40 -5.72 9.34 2.14
N ILE A 41 -4.66 9.82 2.80
CA ILE A 41 -3.29 9.30 2.63
C ILE A 41 -2.88 8.62 3.93
N LEU A 42 -2.76 7.29 3.89
CA LEU A 42 -2.23 6.53 5.00
C LEU A 42 -0.71 6.74 5.08
N THR A 43 -0.22 7.10 6.26
CA THR A 43 1.22 7.20 6.53
C THR A 43 1.64 6.06 7.44
N THR A 44 2.66 5.31 7.03
CA THR A 44 3.16 4.15 7.75
C THR A 44 4.69 4.08 7.67
N GLY A 45 5.29 3.10 8.34
CA GLY A 45 6.73 2.80 8.24
C GLY A 45 6.99 1.49 7.50
N PRO A 46 8.22 1.26 7.01
CA PRO A 46 8.58 0.03 6.31
C PRO A 46 8.33 -1.25 7.11
N ARG A 47 8.54 -1.21 8.43
CA ARG A 47 8.32 -2.37 9.31
C ARG A 47 6.83 -2.71 9.43
N GLN A 48 6.00 -1.70 9.65
CA GLN A 48 4.55 -1.85 9.77
C GLN A 48 3.95 -2.34 8.45
N LEU A 49 4.36 -1.76 7.32
CA LEU A 49 3.91 -2.20 6.00
C LEU A 49 4.33 -3.64 5.70
N ARG A 50 5.58 -4.02 6.01
CA ARG A 50 6.05 -5.40 5.87
C ARG A 50 5.20 -6.37 6.70
N ALA A 51 4.93 -6.04 7.96
CA ALA A 51 4.11 -6.86 8.84
C ALA A 51 2.68 -7.03 8.29
N LEU A 52 2.09 -5.94 7.77
CA LEU A 52 0.78 -5.98 7.12
C LEU A 52 0.77 -6.92 5.90
N ILE A 53 1.72 -6.75 4.97
CA ILE A 53 1.82 -7.58 3.76
C ILE A 53 2.03 -9.05 4.13
N SER A 54 2.91 -9.34 5.09
CA SER A 54 3.13 -10.70 5.59
C SER A 54 1.85 -11.28 6.20
N GLY A 55 1.12 -10.52 7.01
CA GLY A 55 -0.14 -10.96 7.62
C GLY A 55 -1.27 -11.17 6.60
N ILE A 56 -1.35 -10.38 5.53
CA ILE A 56 -2.32 -10.58 4.45
C ILE A 56 -1.99 -11.86 3.68
N ARG A 57 -0.74 -12.03 3.26
CA ARG A 57 -0.30 -13.22 2.52
C ARG A 57 -0.52 -14.51 3.31
N ASN A 58 -0.26 -14.48 4.61
CA ASN A 58 -0.42 -15.64 5.49
C ASN A 58 -1.89 -15.88 5.92
N ARG A 59 -2.81 -14.95 5.62
CA ARG A 59 -4.26 -15.17 5.72
C ARG A 59 -4.87 -15.74 4.44
N THR A 60 -4.18 -15.63 3.32
CA THR A 60 -4.57 -16.26 2.06
C THR A 60 -4.41 -17.79 2.14
N GLU A 61 -3.54 -18.28 3.02
CA GLU A 61 -3.59 -19.67 3.49
C GLU A 61 -4.62 -19.74 4.61
N GLY A 62 -5.86 -20.12 4.28
CA GLY A 62 -6.87 -20.45 5.27
C GLY A 62 -6.34 -21.52 6.24
N PRO A 63 -6.92 -21.67 7.45
CA PRO A 63 -6.48 -22.70 8.38
C PRO A 63 -6.58 -24.06 7.68
N THR A 64 -5.44 -24.62 7.30
CA THR A 64 -5.36 -26.02 6.85
C THR A 64 -5.96 -26.84 7.97
N GLY A 65 -7.10 -27.46 7.65
CA GLY A 65 -7.93 -28.18 8.60
C GLY A 65 -7.12 -29.15 9.44
N ARG A 66 -7.37 -29.11 10.75
CA ARG A 66 -7.12 -30.20 11.67
C ARG A 66 -8.44 -30.83 12.05
#